data_AF-A0A7C4CJ63-F1
#
_entry.id   AF-A0A7C4CJ63-F1
#
_cell.length_a   1.000
_cell.length_b   1.000
_cell.length_c   1.000
_cell.angle_alpha   90.00
_cell.angle_beta   90.00
_cell.angle_gamma   90.00
#
_symmetry.space_group_name_H-M   'P 1'
#
loop_
_entity.id
_entity.type
_entity.pdbx_description
1 polymer ?
#
loop_
_entity_poly.entity_id
_entity_poly.type
_entity_poly.pdbx_seq_one_letter_code
_entity_poly.pdbx_strand_id
1 'polypeptide(L)' 'MLAEITVASSLAVLSSELLHRAMIPRYVERGLLSEDVHKPGRPKVPEPLGPAVYLSFLIASLLFHALTGEIAA' A
#
# COMPACT_ATOMS: atom_id res chain seq x y z
N MET A 1 -10.56 -16.64 14.16
CA MET A 1 -10.16 -16.42 12.74
C MET A 1 -10.79 -15.18 12.10
N LEU A 2 -12.12 -15.01 12.11
CA LEU A 2 -12.76 -13.84 11.44
C LEU A 2 -12.30 -12.50 12.03
N ALA A 3 -12.15 -12.41 13.36
CA ALA A 3 -11.70 -11.19 14.03
C ALA A 3 -10.27 -10.82 13.64
N GLU A 4 -9.37 -11.80 13.59
CA GLU A 4 -7.95 -11.64 13.25
C GLU A 4 -7.78 -11.24 11.79
N ILE A 5 -8.54 -11.86 10.88
CA ILE A 5 -8.61 -11.45 9.46
C ILE A 5 -9.10 -10.00 9.35
N THR A 6 -10.14 -9.63 10.10
CA THR A 6 -10.69 -8.28 10.08
C THR A 6 -9.68 -7.25 10.57
N VAL A 7 -8.97 -7.56 11.67
CA VAL A 7 -7.92 -6.69 12.23
C VAL A 7 -6.76 -6.54 11.25
N ALA A 8 -6.23 -7.64 10.71
CA ALA A 8 -5.12 -7.61 9.75
C ALA A 8 -5.49 -6.87 8.46
N SER A 9 -6.67 -7.14 7.90
CA SER A 9 -7.15 -6.45 6.68
C SER A 9 -7.38 -4.96 6.92
N SER A 10 -7.94 -4.58 8.08
CA SER A 10 -8.13 -3.18 8.44
C SER A 10 -6.78 -2.46 8.57
N LEU A 11 -5.79 -3.12 9.19
CA LEU A 11 -4.44 -2.60 9.30
C LEU A 11 -3.78 -2.41 7.93
N ALA A 12 -3.90 -3.40 7.04
CA ALA A 12 -3.37 -3.31 5.67
C ALA A 12 -3.93 -2.09 4.92
N VAL A 13 -5.26 -1.90 4.96
CA VAL A 13 -5.91 -0.78 4.25
C VAL A 13 -5.48 0.56 4.84
N LEU A 14 -5.52 0.70 6.17
CA LEU A 14 -5.18 1.95 6.85
C LEU A 14 -3.70 2.32 6.68
N SER A 15 -2.79 1.34 6.83
CA SER A 15 -1.36 1.57 6.62
C SER A 15 -1.04 1.92 5.17
N SER A 16 -1.72 1.28 4.20
CA SER A 16 -1.57 1.60 2.79
C SER A 16 -1.98 3.04 2.51
N GLU A 17 -3.16 3.47 2.98
CA GLU A 17 -3.62 4.85 2.82
C GLU A 17 -2.64 5.87 3.43
N LEU A 18 -2.15 5.61 4.64
CA LEU A 18 -1.19 6.48 5.31
C LEU A 18 0.14 6.58 4.55
N LEU A 19 0.66 5.45 4.07
CA LEU A 19 1.89 5.40 3.27
C LEU A 19 1.71 6.14 1.94
N HIS A 20 0.60 5.95 1.22
CA HIS A 20 0.32 6.68 -0.01
C HIS A 20 0.26 8.19 0.24
N ARG A 21 -0.48 8.64 1.26
CA ARG A 21 -0.54 10.06 1.62
C ARG A 21 0.83 10.65 1.96
N ALA A 22 1.70 9.87 2.58
CA ALA A 22 3.05 10.30 2.93
C ALA A 22 4.02 10.25 1.74
N MET A 23 3.85 9.33 0.79
CA MET A 23 4.78 9.11 -0.32
C MET A 23 4.45 9.96 -1.54
N ILE A 24 3.17 10.13 -1.89
CA ILE A 24 2.72 10.87 -3.07
C ILE A 24 3.33 12.29 -3.13
N PRO A 25 3.27 13.12 -2.08
CA PRO A 25 3.85 14.46 -2.12
C PRO A 25 5.36 14.43 -2.36
N ARG A 26 6.07 13.51 -1.69
CA ARG A 26 7.53 13.36 -1.82
C ARG A 26 7.92 12.92 -3.23
N TYR A 27 7.10 12.11 -3.89
CA TYR A 27 7.35 11.67 -5.25
C TYR A 27 7.11 12.78 -6.26
N VAL A 28 6.02 13.53 -6.08
CA VAL A 28 5.75 14.74 -6.87
C VAL A 28 6.89 15.74 -6.74
N GLU A 29 7.34 16.03 -5.51
CA GLU A 29 8.47 16.92 -5.23
C GLU A 29 9.79 16.46 -5.88
N ARG A 30 10.01 15.14 -5.95
CA ARG A 30 11.22 14.54 -6.54
C ARG A 30 11.10 14.29 -8.05
N GLY A 31 9.97 14.64 -8.67
CA GLY A 31 9.71 14.34 -10.09
C GLY A 31 9.61 12.85 -10.42
N LEU A 32 9.36 12.00 -9.42
CA LEU A 32 9.14 10.56 -9.59
C LEU A 32 7.72 10.32 -10.11
N LEU A 33 7.56 10.61 -11.38
CA LEU A 33 6.28 10.58 -12.09
C LEU A 33 6.42 9.77 -13.38
N SER A 34 5.35 9.06 -13.75
CA SER A 34 5.23 8.28 -14.97
C SER A 34 4.02 8.75 -15.78
N GLU A 35 4.04 8.58 -17.09
CA GLU A 35 2.92 8.96 -17.95
C GLU A 35 1.86 7.85 -17.96
N ASP A 36 0.60 8.22 -17.71
CA ASP A 36 -0.53 7.33 -17.97
C ASP A 36 -0.83 7.31 -19.48
N VAL A 37 -0.09 6.48 -20.20
CA VAL A 37 -0.13 6.39 -21.68
C VAL A 37 -1.49 5.95 -22.23
N HIS A 38 -2.37 5.41 -21.38
CA HIS A 38 -3.69 4.92 -21.75
C HIS A 38 -4.78 6.01 -21.64
N LYS A 39 -4.48 7.19 -21.08
CA LYS A 39 -5.41 8.32 -20.96
C LYS A 39 -5.07 9.45 -21.96
N PRO A 40 -6.08 10.10 -22.56
CA PRO A 40 -5.85 11.29 -23.38
C PRO A 40 -5.07 12.36 -22.61
N GLY A 41 -4.10 13.00 -23.26
CA GLY A 41 -3.23 14.00 -22.64
C GLY A 41 -2.12 13.43 -21.74
N ARG A 42 -2.01 12.10 -21.59
CA ARG A 42 -0.94 11.39 -20.89
C ARG A 42 -0.56 12.04 -19.55
N PRO A 43 -1.52 12.16 -18.61
CA PRO A 43 -1.26 12.82 -17.35
C PRO A 43 -0.13 12.10 -16.58
N LYS A 44 0.68 12.89 -15.89
CA LYS A 44 1.76 12.38 -15.04
C LYS A 44 1.18 11.91 -13.71
N VAL A 45 1.51 10.68 -13.31
CA VAL A 45 1.09 10.06 -12.04
C VAL A 45 2.31 9.64 -11.22
N PRO A 46 2.29 9.75 -9.89
CA PRO A 46 3.42 9.36 -9.04
C PRO A 46 3.73 7.86 -9.14
N GLU A 47 5.01 7.52 -9.32
CA GLU A 47 5.48 6.12 -9.44
C GLU A 47 6.91 6.00 -8.86
N PRO A 48 7.26 4.92 -8.10
CA PRO A 48 6.51 3.68 -7.84
C PRO A 48 5.72 3.66 -6.52
N LEU A 49 4.38 3.51 -6.60
CA LEU A 49 3.50 3.40 -5.43
C LEU A 49 3.28 1.96 -4.95
N GLY A 50 3.67 0.94 -5.73
CA GLY A 50 3.61 -0.47 -5.34
C GLY A 50 4.21 -0.79 -3.95
N PRO A 51 5.35 -0.21 -3.55
CA PRO A 51 5.92 -0.41 -2.21
C PRO A 51 4.98 -0.01 -1.05
N ALA A 52 4.14 1.02 -1.22
CA ALA A 52 3.20 1.43 -0.18
C ALA A 52 2.16 0.34 0.11
N VAL A 53 1.67 -0.33 -0.95
CA VAL A 53 0.76 -1.49 -0.80
C VAL A 53 1.50 -2.69 -0.24
N TYR A 54 2.69 -3.01 -0.78
CA TYR A 54 3.43 -4.21 -0.41
C TYR A 54 3.86 -4.19 1.07
N LEU A 55 4.39 -3.06 1.55
CA LEU A 55 4.78 -2.91 2.96
C LEU A 55 3.58 -3.04 3.90
N SER A 56 2.45 -2.48 3.51
CA SER A 56 1.20 -2.56 4.28
C SER A 56 0.69 -4.00 4.39
N PHE A 57 0.72 -4.72 3.27
CA PHE A 57 0.38 -6.13 3.25
C PHE A 57 1.35 -6.96 4.11
N LEU A 58 2.66 -6.74 3.98
CA LEU A 58 3.66 -7.45 4.78
C LEU A 58 3.45 -7.23 6.29
N ILE A 59 3.22 -5.99 6.72
CA ILE A 59 2.95 -5.66 8.13
C ILE A 59 1.69 -6.38 8.61
N ALA A 60 0.61 -6.35 7.82
CA ALA A 60 -0.64 -7.02 8.16
C ALA A 60 -0.48 -8.55 8.23
N SER A 61 0.25 -9.17 7.29
CA SER A 61 0.51 -10.61 7.29
C SER A 61 1.37 -11.03 8.48
N LEU A 62 2.36 -10.23 8.86
CA LEU A 62 3.16 -10.48 10.07
C LEU A 62 2.31 -10.35 11.34
N LEU A 63 1.40 -9.37 11.41
CA LEU A 63 0.47 -9.25 12.53
C LEU A 63 -0.47 -10.46 12.59
N PHE A 64 -1.05 -10.85 11.46
CA PHE A 64 -1.92 -12.03 11.39
C PHE A 64 -1.18 -13.26 11.89
N HIS A 65 0.05 -13.49 11.41
CA HIS A 65 0.89 -14.58 11.85
C HIS A 65 1.20 -14.54 13.35
N ALA A 66 1.50 -13.37 13.90
CA ALA A 66 1.72 -13.23 15.34
C ALA A 66 0.48 -13.55 16.18
N LEU A 67 -0.73 -13.33 15.64
CA LEU A 67 -1.99 -13.60 16.33
C LEU A 67 -2.46 -15.05 16.21
N THR A 68 -2.20 -15.72 15.08
CA THR A 68 -2.78 -17.03 14.76
C THR A 68 -1.76 -18.16 14.69
N GLY A 69 -0.47 -17.86 14.49
CA GLY A 69 0.57 -18.84 14.16
C GLY A 69 0.54 -19.30 12.69
N GLU A 70 -0.38 -18.78 11.87
CA GLU A 70 -0.56 -19.14 10.47
C GLU A 70 0.00 -18.05 9.55
N ILE A 71 0.40 -18.39 8.33
CA ILE A 71 0.74 -17.36 7.32
C ILE A 71 -0.54 -17.04 6.55
N ALA A 72 -0.89 -15.76 6.48
CA ALA A 72 -1.95 -15.29 5.58
C ALA A 72 -1.47 -15.50 4.13
N ALA A 73 -1.96 -16.59 3.51
CA ALA A 73 -1.69 -16.96 2.12
C ALA A 73 -2.76 -16.42 1.18
#